data_AF-A0A497I476-F1
#
_entry.id   AF-A0A497I476-F1
#
_cell.length_a   1.000
_cell.length_b   1.000
_cell.length_c   1.000
_cell.angle_alpha   90.00
_cell.angle_beta   90.00
_cell.angle_gamma   90.00
#
_symmetry.space_group_name_H-M   'P 1'
#
loop_
_entity.id
_entity.type
_entity.pdbx_description
1 polymer ?
#
loop_
_entity_poly.entity_id
_entity_poly.type
_entity_poly.pdbx_seq_one_letter_code
_entity_poly.pdbx_strand_id
1 'polypeptide(L)'
;MKSQAAIPIILLLFLGLFVFYVIMMPPEEAEEFLNVTNKTVEEERIETQIGLVGGSKGGEVLGIREYENLFVSYPSRRTLKKHETSLFLSSNIIYSDSRSFEVSADENTKTVDLSFRIEELKGASVVVRFNDKVRGKFDSPQEVNLSFEDVNATNTIKIICRFNGWVFWETQSCSLKDLNIYVQRYTPVEERFSINLDTTNVERYGSLVQVNLSIGGNERNGDLVIKFNGEEIYRGRPEEGIYSKIKEVDIREVNTLEVEAEAGGVYEIRKLTLAFLMGQVAEKTPVMNFDASPGRSVKIRVYVKERILPPSVLNLVLESAGKTYVLNPARQGWNEVEIKGEDVRERNTIKFQSPGLLDVGKVEVVR
;
A
#
# COMPACT_ATOMS: atom_id res chain seq x y z
N MET A 1 -52.20 -81.00 50.48
CA MET A 1 -51.00 -80.58 49.71
C MET A 1 -51.44 -79.86 48.43
N LYS A 2 -51.73 -78.55 48.48
CA LYS A 2 -52.00 -77.69 47.31
C LYS A 2 -51.57 -76.25 47.62
N SER A 3 -50.25 -75.98 47.61
CA SER A 3 -49.72 -74.60 47.73
C SER A 3 -48.28 -74.45 47.22
N GLN A 4 -47.54 -75.53 46.92
CA GLN A 4 -46.15 -75.42 46.44
C GLN A 4 -45.97 -75.27 44.92
N ALA A 5 -47.02 -75.38 44.11
CA ALA A 5 -46.90 -75.24 42.64
C ALA A 5 -47.10 -73.80 42.12
N ALA A 6 -47.58 -72.87 42.96
CA ALA A 6 -47.92 -71.52 42.52
C ALA A 6 -46.70 -70.60 42.34
N ILE A 7 -45.69 -70.74 43.21
CA ILE A 7 -44.53 -69.84 43.27
C ILE A 7 -43.64 -69.94 42.01
N PRO A 8 -43.28 -71.14 41.50
CA PRO A 8 -42.45 -71.25 40.29
C PRO A 8 -43.15 -70.70 39.04
N ILE A 9 -44.48 -70.90 38.95
CA ILE A 9 -45.29 -70.46 37.82
C ILE A 9 -45.37 -68.92 37.79
N ILE A 10 -45.56 -68.28 38.94
CA ILE A 10 -45.58 -66.82 39.04
C ILE A 10 -44.22 -66.23 38.65
N LEU A 11 -43.12 -66.84 39.09
CA LEU A 11 -41.77 -66.40 38.75
C LEU A 11 -41.48 -66.51 37.25
N LEU A 12 -41.93 -67.60 36.60
CA LEU A 12 -41.82 -67.79 35.16
C LEU A 12 -42.68 -66.78 34.38
N LEU A 13 -43.87 -66.44 34.91
CA LEU A 13 -44.75 -65.43 34.33
C LEU A 13 -44.13 -64.03 34.42
N PHE A 14 -43.50 -63.69 35.54
CA PHE A 14 -42.75 -62.44 35.69
C PHE A 14 -41.53 -62.36 34.77
N LEU A 15 -40.78 -63.45 34.64
CA LEU A 15 -39.62 -63.50 33.74
C LEU A 15 -40.06 -63.37 32.27
N GLY A 16 -41.16 -64.02 31.91
CA GLY A 16 -41.77 -63.90 30.58
C GLY A 16 -42.29 -62.49 30.28
N LEU A 17 -42.94 -61.84 31.25
CA LEU A 17 -43.38 -60.46 31.15
C LEU A 17 -42.21 -59.48 31.01
N PHE A 18 -41.11 -59.72 31.74
CA PHE A 18 -39.91 -58.90 31.65
C PHE A 18 -39.25 -59.00 30.27
N VAL A 19 -39.09 -60.23 29.75
CA VAL A 19 -38.54 -60.43 28.40
C VAL A 19 -39.46 -59.83 27.33
N PHE A 20 -40.77 -59.98 27.47
CA PHE A 20 -41.73 -59.38 26.55
C PHE A 20 -41.68 -57.84 26.58
N TYR A 21 -41.53 -57.25 27.77
CA TYR A 21 -41.38 -55.81 27.95
C TYR A 21 -40.12 -55.27 27.26
N VAL A 22 -38.99 -55.97 27.39
CA VAL A 22 -37.72 -55.58 26.73
C VAL A 22 -37.81 -55.70 25.20
N ILE A 23 -38.54 -56.68 24.66
CA ILE A 23 -38.71 -56.86 23.20
C ILE A 23 -39.69 -55.82 22.60
N MET A 24 -40.68 -55.38 23.38
CA MET A 24 -41.67 -54.38 22.96
C MET A 24 -41.20 -52.92 23.17
N MET A 25 -40.04 -52.73 23.82
CA MET A 25 -39.44 -51.42 24.00
C MET A 25 -38.92 -50.90 22.64
N PRO A 26 -39.15 -49.62 22.29
CA PRO A 26 -38.54 -49.01 21.11
C PRO A 26 -37.01 -49.17 21.15
N PRO A 27 -36.35 -49.43 20.01
CA PRO A 27 -34.92 -49.74 19.98
C PRO A 27 -34.04 -48.65 20.63
N GLU A 28 -34.47 -47.39 20.59
CA GLU A 28 -33.78 -46.26 21.22
C GLU A 28 -33.77 -46.33 22.76
N GLU A 29 -34.86 -46.76 23.38
CA GLU A 29 -34.97 -46.90 24.84
C GLU A 29 -34.29 -48.19 25.34
N ALA A 30 -34.28 -49.24 24.51
CA ALA A 30 -33.61 -50.51 24.81
C ALA A 30 -32.08 -50.36 24.83
N GLU A 31 -31.52 -49.53 23.93
CA GLU A 31 -30.11 -49.18 23.95
C GLU A 31 -29.71 -48.40 25.21
N GLU A 32 -30.57 -47.50 25.70
CA GLU A 32 -30.33 -46.73 26.93
C GLU A 32 -30.36 -47.62 28.18
N PHE A 33 -31.30 -48.57 28.23
CA PHE A 33 -31.49 -49.49 29.37
C PHE A 33 -30.42 -50.60 29.43
N LEU A 34 -29.89 -51.03 28.28
CA LEU A 34 -28.88 -52.08 28.16
C LEU A 34 -27.44 -51.53 28.09
N ASN A 35 -27.23 -50.22 28.25
CA ASN A 35 -25.94 -49.53 28.07
C ASN A 35 -24.91 -49.84 29.18
N VAL A 36 -24.61 -51.11 29.37
CA VAL A 36 -23.35 -51.57 29.95
C VAL A 36 -22.40 -51.76 28.77
N THR A 37 -21.34 -50.96 28.74
CA THR A 37 -20.14 -50.99 27.88
C THR A 37 -20.14 -50.08 26.63
N ASN A 38 -19.73 -48.83 26.83
CA ASN A 38 -18.51 -48.27 26.22
C ASN A 38 -18.23 -46.88 26.81
N LYS A 39 -17.58 -46.84 27.98
CA LYS A 39 -16.77 -45.66 28.29
C LYS A 39 -15.63 -45.64 27.28
N THR A 40 -15.83 -44.95 26.16
CA THR A 40 -14.71 -44.29 25.48
C THR A 40 -13.96 -43.55 26.58
N VAL A 41 -12.74 -44.00 26.87
CA VAL A 41 -11.83 -43.25 27.73
C VAL A 41 -11.73 -41.88 27.09
N GLU A 42 -12.37 -40.87 27.70
CA GLU A 42 -12.16 -39.49 27.29
C GLU A 42 -10.68 -39.22 27.52
N GLU A 43 -9.90 -39.18 26.42
CA GLU A 43 -8.54 -38.66 26.45
C GLU A 43 -8.61 -37.26 27.04
N GLU A 44 -7.98 -37.06 28.19
CA GLU A 44 -7.92 -35.76 28.83
C GLU A 44 -7.07 -34.84 27.95
N ARG A 45 -7.73 -33.89 27.26
CA ARG A 45 -7.08 -32.95 26.33
C ARG A 45 -6.89 -31.59 26.98
N ILE A 46 -5.63 -31.19 27.16
CA ILE A 46 -5.30 -29.83 27.56
C ILE A 46 -5.00 -29.01 26.31
N GLU A 47 -5.77 -27.96 26.10
CA GLU A 47 -5.65 -27.03 24.98
C GLU A 47 -5.07 -25.69 25.44
N THR A 48 -4.13 -25.13 24.68
CA THR A 48 -3.55 -23.80 24.95
C THR A 48 -3.22 -23.07 23.65
N GLN A 49 -3.43 -21.75 23.63
CA GLN A 49 -3.00 -20.88 22.53
C GLN A 49 -1.59 -20.36 22.77
N ILE A 50 -0.76 -20.33 21.72
CA ILE A 50 0.67 -19.98 21.82
C ILE A 50 0.98 -18.63 21.17
N GLY A 51 0.53 -18.42 19.93
CA GLY A 51 0.87 -17.25 19.11
C GLY A 51 2.24 -17.36 18.45
N LEU A 52 2.93 -16.22 18.32
CA LEU A 52 4.22 -16.14 17.64
C LEU A 52 5.35 -16.84 18.42
N VAL A 53 6.14 -17.65 17.71
CA VAL A 53 7.32 -18.35 18.21
C VAL A 53 8.53 -18.01 17.35
N GLY A 54 9.63 -17.60 17.98
CA GLY A 54 10.85 -17.13 17.32
C GLY A 54 10.91 -15.61 17.18
N GLY A 55 11.76 -15.09 16.30
CA GLY A 55 12.00 -13.65 16.14
C GLY A 55 12.51 -13.28 14.74
N SER A 56 12.62 -11.98 14.49
CA SER A 56 13.14 -11.41 13.25
C SER A 56 14.08 -10.24 13.56
N LYS A 57 15.16 -10.13 12.79
CA LYS A 57 16.11 -9.00 12.90
C LYS A 57 15.66 -7.79 12.06
N GLY A 58 14.56 -7.92 11.33
CA GLY A 58 14.02 -6.95 10.41
C GLY A 58 14.70 -6.97 9.04
N GLY A 59 13.96 -6.53 8.02
CA GLY A 59 14.43 -6.43 6.64
C GLY A 59 14.30 -7.72 5.83
N GLU A 60 13.82 -8.81 6.40
CA GLU A 60 13.51 -10.03 5.65
C GLU A 60 12.33 -9.80 4.70
N VAL A 61 12.46 -10.26 3.45
CA VAL A 61 11.42 -10.09 2.42
C VAL A 61 10.31 -11.11 2.61
N LEU A 62 9.07 -10.64 2.78
CA LEU A 62 7.86 -11.45 2.91
C LEU A 62 7.14 -11.65 1.58
N GLY A 63 7.27 -10.69 0.68
CA GLY A 63 6.66 -10.75 -0.64
C GLY A 63 7.09 -9.60 -1.54
N ILE A 64 6.90 -9.79 -2.84
CA ILE A 64 7.29 -8.83 -3.89
C ILE A 64 6.12 -8.64 -4.85
N ARG A 65 5.88 -7.41 -5.29
CA ARG A 65 4.99 -7.05 -6.40
C ARG A 65 5.78 -6.23 -7.41
N GLU A 66 5.55 -6.48 -8.68
CA GLU A 66 6.25 -5.81 -9.78
C GLU A 66 5.26 -5.24 -10.78
N TYR A 67 5.52 -4.01 -11.21
CA TYR A 67 4.77 -3.29 -12.22
C TYR A 67 5.76 -2.78 -13.26
N GLU A 68 5.47 -3.02 -14.53
CA GLU A 68 6.34 -2.65 -15.64
C GLU A 68 5.66 -1.62 -16.53
N ASN A 69 6.47 -0.75 -17.13
CA ASN A 69 6.05 0.22 -18.13
C ASN A 69 4.89 1.12 -17.67
N LEU A 70 4.97 1.65 -16.44
CA LEU A 70 4.01 2.65 -15.98
C LEU A 70 4.40 4.01 -16.56
N PHE A 71 3.41 4.76 -17.03
CA PHE A 71 3.58 6.13 -17.46
C PHE A 71 2.69 7.01 -16.59
N VAL A 72 3.28 8.04 -15.98
CA VAL A 72 2.54 9.05 -15.22
C VAL A 72 3.01 10.43 -15.66
N SER A 73 2.06 11.32 -15.95
CA SER A 73 2.41 12.61 -16.57
C SER A 73 1.51 13.75 -16.12
N TYR A 74 2.11 14.92 -15.96
CA TYR A 74 1.41 16.18 -15.77
C TYR A 74 2.12 17.27 -16.58
N PRO A 75 2.13 17.18 -17.91
CA PRO A 75 2.93 18.06 -18.76
C PRO A 75 2.38 19.49 -18.80
N SER A 76 3.25 20.45 -19.10
CA SER A 76 2.82 21.80 -19.46
C SER A 76 2.40 21.85 -20.93
N ARG A 77 1.21 22.39 -21.22
CA ARG A 77 0.73 22.65 -22.57
C ARG A 77 0.64 24.14 -22.83
N ARG A 78 1.12 24.55 -24.01
CA ARG A 78 1.04 25.93 -24.48
C ARG A 78 -0.18 26.09 -25.37
N THR A 79 -1.06 27.02 -25.04
CA THR A 79 -2.31 27.28 -25.77
C THR A 79 -2.34 28.70 -26.31
N LEU A 80 -2.62 28.87 -27.60
CA LEU A 80 -2.80 30.19 -28.20
C LEU A 80 -4.14 30.78 -27.74
N LYS A 81 -4.12 31.95 -27.10
CA LYS A 81 -5.32 32.66 -26.64
C LYS A 81 -5.73 33.78 -27.57
N LYS A 82 -4.75 34.49 -28.14
CA LYS A 82 -5.01 35.60 -29.04
C LYS A 82 -3.96 35.66 -30.13
N HIS A 83 -4.41 35.92 -31.35
CA HIS A 83 -3.58 36.22 -32.50
C HIS A 83 -4.07 37.50 -33.17
N GLU A 84 -3.18 38.43 -33.47
CA GLU A 84 -3.40 39.59 -34.34
C GLU A 84 -2.28 39.65 -35.38
N THR A 85 -2.64 39.57 -36.66
CA THR A 85 -1.69 39.52 -37.78
C THR A 85 -0.91 40.82 -37.94
N SER A 86 -1.57 41.96 -37.73
CA SER A 86 -0.94 43.28 -37.75
C SER A 86 -1.59 44.21 -36.73
N LEU A 87 -0.76 45.04 -36.10
CA LEU A 87 -1.18 46.05 -35.15
C LEU A 87 -0.38 47.32 -35.40
N PHE A 88 -1.08 48.39 -35.77
CA PHE A 88 -0.51 49.72 -35.97
C PHE A 88 -0.94 50.63 -34.82
N LEU A 89 0.04 51.25 -34.17
CA LEU A 89 -0.17 52.18 -33.07
C LEU A 89 0.53 53.50 -33.40
N SER A 90 -0.07 54.62 -33.01
CA SER A 90 0.50 55.95 -33.23
C SER A 90 0.83 56.65 -31.90
N SER A 91 1.76 57.61 -31.94
CA SER A 91 2.05 58.44 -30.77
C SER A 91 2.54 59.83 -31.17
N ASN A 92 2.35 60.78 -30.27
CA ASN A 92 2.90 62.13 -30.34
C ASN A 92 3.21 62.61 -28.90
N ILE A 93 3.55 63.89 -28.74
CA ILE A 93 3.93 64.45 -27.44
C ILE A 93 2.80 64.49 -26.40
N ILE A 94 1.53 64.45 -26.83
CA ILE A 94 0.33 64.56 -25.98
C ILE A 94 -0.35 63.20 -25.80
N TYR A 95 -0.31 62.36 -26.84
CA TYR A 95 -1.06 61.11 -26.92
C TYR A 95 -0.14 59.93 -27.26
N SER A 96 -0.38 58.80 -26.63
CA SER A 96 0.29 57.53 -26.93
C SER A 96 -0.77 56.46 -27.07
N ASP A 97 -0.87 55.89 -28.27
CA ASP A 97 -1.83 54.84 -28.54
C ASP A 97 -1.42 53.55 -27.85
N SER A 98 -2.41 52.76 -27.46
CA SER A 98 -2.17 51.51 -26.76
C SER A 98 -3.24 50.47 -27.03
N ARG A 99 -2.81 49.21 -27.05
CA ARG A 99 -3.68 48.05 -27.16
C ARG A 99 -3.56 47.21 -25.89
N SER A 100 -4.70 46.90 -25.29
CA SER A 100 -4.78 46.05 -24.10
C SER A 100 -5.42 44.71 -24.45
N PHE A 101 -4.89 43.65 -23.86
CA PHE A 101 -5.39 42.29 -23.97
C PHE A 101 -5.59 41.72 -22.56
N GLU A 102 -6.79 41.22 -22.30
CA GLU A 102 -7.09 40.51 -21.07
C GLU A 102 -6.83 39.01 -21.25
N VAL A 103 -6.17 38.42 -20.26
CA VAL A 103 -5.81 37.00 -20.25
C VAL A 103 -6.20 36.41 -18.90
N SER A 104 -7.21 35.56 -18.92
CA SER A 104 -7.61 34.79 -17.73
C SER A 104 -6.64 33.65 -17.47
N ALA A 105 -6.27 33.49 -16.21
CA ALA A 105 -5.43 32.41 -15.73
C ALA A 105 -6.12 31.68 -14.58
N ASP A 106 -5.79 30.40 -14.47
CA ASP A 106 -6.22 29.51 -13.40
C ASP A 106 -5.01 29.16 -12.51
N GLU A 107 -5.27 28.42 -11.44
CA GLU A 107 -4.24 27.94 -10.50
C GLU A 107 -3.15 27.07 -11.16
N ASN A 108 -3.44 26.47 -12.31
CA ASN A 108 -2.52 25.61 -13.06
C ASN A 108 -1.74 26.36 -14.15
N THR A 109 -1.94 27.68 -14.30
CA THR A 109 -1.25 28.50 -15.28
C THR A 109 0.16 28.81 -14.80
N LYS A 110 1.17 28.36 -15.56
CA LYS A 110 2.59 28.57 -15.27
C LYS A 110 3.07 29.93 -15.76
N THR A 111 2.81 30.22 -17.04
CA THR A 111 3.24 31.48 -17.67
C THR A 111 2.22 31.98 -18.67
N VAL A 112 2.26 33.29 -18.90
CA VAL A 112 1.66 33.93 -20.08
C VAL A 112 2.81 34.40 -20.97
N ASP A 113 2.85 33.94 -22.22
CA ASP A 113 3.87 34.35 -23.18
C ASP A 113 3.28 35.32 -24.20
N LEU A 114 4.02 36.38 -24.50
CA LEU A 114 3.75 37.32 -25.58
C LEU A 114 4.88 37.22 -26.60
N SER A 115 4.53 36.97 -27.86
CA SER A 115 5.47 37.02 -28.98
C SER A 115 4.93 37.91 -30.09
N PHE A 116 5.74 38.82 -30.61
CA PHE A 116 5.39 39.66 -31.76
C PHE A 116 6.66 40.17 -32.45
N ARG A 117 6.52 40.68 -33.66
CA ARG A 117 7.61 41.31 -34.42
C ARG A 117 7.35 42.80 -34.58
N ILE A 118 8.35 43.61 -34.24
CA ILE A 118 8.35 45.04 -34.52
C ILE A 118 8.93 45.22 -35.92
N GLU A 119 8.09 45.63 -36.88
CA GLU A 119 8.51 45.86 -38.26
C GLU A 119 9.13 47.25 -38.43
N GLU A 120 8.48 48.26 -37.87
CA GLU A 120 8.88 49.65 -38.07
C GLU A 120 8.58 50.48 -36.82
N LEU A 121 9.55 51.34 -36.46
CA LEU A 121 9.41 52.38 -35.44
C LEU A 121 9.80 53.71 -36.08
N LYS A 122 8.82 54.61 -36.24
CA LYS A 122 9.07 56.01 -36.63
C LYS A 122 9.05 56.85 -35.38
N GLY A 123 10.23 57.30 -34.93
CA GLY A 123 10.47 58.15 -33.74
C GLY A 123 9.68 57.78 -32.48
N ALA A 124 9.38 56.49 -32.34
CA ALA A 124 8.62 55.91 -31.24
C ALA A 124 9.39 54.75 -30.62
N SER A 125 8.90 54.32 -29.47
CA SER A 125 9.37 53.16 -28.72
C SER A 125 8.17 52.31 -28.35
N VAL A 126 8.32 50.99 -28.39
CA VAL A 126 7.27 50.07 -27.92
C VAL A 126 7.53 49.75 -26.46
N VAL A 127 6.54 49.99 -25.61
CA VAL A 127 6.58 49.62 -24.20
C VAL A 127 5.53 48.54 -23.96
N VAL A 128 5.96 47.42 -23.41
CA VAL A 128 5.06 46.34 -22.99
C VAL A 128 4.90 46.39 -21.47
N ARG A 129 3.65 46.45 -21.03
CA ARG A 129 3.27 46.30 -19.63
C ARG A 129 2.48 45.02 -19.40
N PHE A 130 2.75 44.36 -18.29
CA PHE A 130 1.98 43.23 -17.79
C PHE A 130 1.53 43.55 -16.37
N ASN A 131 0.20 43.55 -16.13
CA ASN A 131 -0.40 43.95 -14.85
C ASN A 131 0.17 45.30 -14.37
N ASP A 132 0.16 46.29 -15.27
CA ASP A 132 0.70 47.65 -15.11
C ASP A 132 2.21 47.80 -14.85
N LYS A 133 2.95 46.70 -14.69
CA LYS A 133 4.42 46.72 -14.58
C LYS A 133 5.06 46.70 -15.96
N VAL A 134 6.05 47.55 -16.20
CA VAL A 134 6.84 47.54 -17.44
C VAL A 134 7.68 46.27 -17.49
N ARG A 135 7.54 45.48 -18.55
CA ARG A 135 8.30 44.23 -18.77
C ARG A 135 9.25 44.31 -19.95
N GLY A 136 9.05 45.26 -20.86
CA GLY A 136 9.96 45.49 -21.98
C GLY A 136 9.82 46.89 -22.54
N LYS A 137 10.94 47.46 -22.99
CA LYS A 137 11.00 48.68 -23.80
C LYS A 137 11.90 48.41 -24.99
N PHE A 138 11.40 48.71 -26.17
CA PHE A 138 12.06 48.41 -27.44
C PHE A 138 12.13 49.68 -28.28
N ASP A 139 13.36 50.10 -28.58
CA ASP A 139 13.65 51.32 -29.33
C ASP A 139 14.12 51.02 -30.78
N SER A 140 14.11 49.75 -31.19
CA SER A 140 14.47 49.30 -32.54
C SER A 140 13.58 48.13 -33.03
N PRO A 141 13.39 47.97 -34.35
CA PRO A 141 12.75 46.79 -34.94
C PRO A 141 13.46 45.49 -34.54
N GLN A 142 12.70 44.51 -34.07
CA GLN A 142 13.18 43.20 -33.62
C GLN A 142 12.02 42.24 -33.37
N GLU A 143 12.33 40.96 -33.20
CA GLU A 143 11.40 39.99 -32.63
C GLU A 143 11.41 40.10 -31.10
N VAL A 144 10.22 40.13 -30.52
CA VAL A 144 10.01 40.26 -29.09
C VAL A 144 9.35 38.99 -28.59
N ASN A 145 10.00 38.32 -27.64
CA ASN A 145 9.46 37.18 -26.91
C ASN A 145 9.57 37.47 -25.41
N LEU A 146 8.44 37.57 -24.73
CA LEU A 146 8.35 37.83 -23.29
C LEU A 146 7.54 36.72 -22.63
N SER A 147 8.02 36.22 -21.49
CA SER A 147 7.28 35.26 -20.65
C SER A 147 7.03 35.89 -19.28
N PHE A 148 5.82 35.72 -18.76
CA PHE A 148 5.36 36.30 -17.50
C PHE A 148 4.94 35.19 -16.54
N GLU A 149 5.67 35.06 -15.42
CA GLU A 149 5.41 34.07 -14.35
C GLU A 149 4.47 34.61 -13.24
N ASP A 150 4.39 35.93 -13.05
CA ASP A 150 3.57 36.58 -12.00
C ASP A 150 2.09 36.69 -12.39
N VAL A 151 1.44 35.54 -12.57
CA VAL A 151 0.10 35.47 -13.17
C VAL A 151 -1.01 35.57 -12.10
N ASN A 152 -1.90 36.55 -12.22
CA ASN A 152 -3.12 36.71 -11.41
C ASN A 152 -4.32 36.01 -12.08
N ALA A 153 -5.47 35.89 -11.40
CA ALA A 153 -6.68 35.31 -11.99
C ALA A 153 -7.13 36.01 -13.30
N THR A 154 -6.94 37.33 -13.38
CA THR A 154 -7.11 38.12 -14.60
C THR A 154 -5.87 38.99 -14.79
N ASN A 155 -5.26 38.88 -15.96
CA ASN A 155 -4.05 39.63 -16.31
C ASN A 155 -4.31 40.55 -17.49
N THR A 156 -3.60 41.66 -17.52
CA THR A 156 -3.67 42.60 -18.64
C THR A 156 -2.29 42.78 -19.26
N ILE A 157 -2.17 42.44 -20.53
CA ILE A 157 -1.01 42.81 -21.37
C ILE A 157 -1.37 44.10 -22.09
N LYS A 158 -0.59 45.15 -21.89
CA LYS A 158 -0.77 46.43 -22.56
C LYS A 158 0.47 46.78 -23.38
N ILE A 159 0.29 46.92 -24.68
CA ILE A 159 1.33 47.36 -25.61
C ILE A 159 1.08 48.83 -25.92
N ILE A 160 2.09 49.65 -25.71
CA ILE A 160 2.01 51.11 -25.81
C ILE A 160 3.03 51.57 -26.82
N CYS A 161 2.61 52.35 -27.81
CA CYS A 161 3.53 53.09 -28.67
C CYS A 161 3.81 54.42 -27.98
N ARG A 162 5.05 54.62 -27.51
CA ARG A 162 5.46 55.79 -26.77
C ARG A 162 6.38 56.65 -27.61
N PHE A 163 6.09 57.94 -27.63
CA PHE A 163 6.93 58.97 -28.24
C PHE A 163 8.38 58.91 -27.72
N ASN A 164 9.36 58.91 -28.63
CA ASN A 164 10.79 58.84 -28.29
C ASN A 164 11.60 59.91 -29.05
N GLY A 165 11.68 61.12 -28.50
CA GLY A 165 12.69 62.11 -28.91
C GLY A 165 12.16 63.44 -29.46
N TRP A 166 12.90 64.03 -30.40
CA TRP A 166 12.84 65.47 -30.71
C TRP A 166 11.92 65.85 -31.87
N VAL A 167 11.33 64.89 -32.56
CA VAL A 167 10.46 65.11 -33.73
C VAL A 167 9.01 65.30 -33.26
N PHE A 168 8.77 66.34 -32.46
CA PHE A 168 7.45 66.64 -31.89
C PHE A 168 6.41 67.09 -32.94
N TRP A 169 6.87 67.41 -34.15
CA TRP A 169 6.05 67.90 -35.27
C TRP A 169 5.55 66.81 -36.22
N GLU A 170 5.96 65.54 -36.02
CA GLU A 170 5.53 64.41 -36.85
C GLU A 170 4.79 63.35 -36.01
N THR A 171 3.78 62.72 -36.61
CA THR A 171 3.10 61.57 -36.00
C THR A 171 4.04 60.38 -35.99
N GLN A 172 4.40 59.94 -34.79
CA GLN A 172 5.25 58.77 -34.58
C GLN A 172 4.40 57.50 -34.63
N SER A 173 4.99 56.37 -35.03
CA SER A 173 4.23 55.14 -35.20
C SER A 173 5.02 53.88 -34.91
N CYS A 174 4.31 52.86 -34.45
CA CYS A 174 4.80 51.51 -34.20
C CYS A 174 3.99 50.54 -35.06
N SER A 175 4.66 49.83 -35.96
CA SER A 175 4.06 48.77 -36.78
C SER A 175 4.51 47.41 -36.26
N LEU A 176 3.54 46.62 -35.80
CA LEU A 176 3.75 45.29 -35.22
C LEU A 176 3.09 44.22 -36.08
N LYS A 177 3.70 43.05 -36.17
CA LYS A 177 3.18 41.87 -36.86
C LYS A 177 3.19 40.64 -35.97
N ASP A 178 2.30 39.70 -36.31
CA ASP A 178 2.24 38.36 -35.74
C ASP A 178 2.23 38.37 -34.21
N LEU A 179 1.36 39.21 -33.64
CA LEU A 179 1.16 39.27 -32.20
C LEU A 179 0.42 38.02 -31.76
N ASN A 180 1.08 37.22 -30.95
CA ASN A 180 0.55 36.01 -30.37
C ASN A 180 0.66 36.08 -28.84
N ILE A 181 -0.45 35.75 -28.17
CA ILE A 181 -0.49 35.57 -26.73
C ILE A 181 -0.77 34.11 -26.46
N TYR A 182 0.17 33.46 -25.80
CA TYR A 182 0.04 32.08 -25.35
C TYR A 182 -0.12 32.02 -23.85
N VAL A 183 -0.84 31.00 -23.38
CA VAL A 183 -0.89 30.64 -21.97
C VAL A 183 -0.34 29.23 -21.83
N GLN A 184 0.70 29.07 -21.02
CA GLN A 184 1.26 27.78 -20.67
C GLN A 184 0.62 27.32 -19.35
N ARG A 185 -0.11 26.21 -19.42
CA ARG A 185 -0.78 25.60 -18.26
C ARG A 185 -0.28 24.20 -18.05
N TYR A 186 -0.13 23.79 -16.81
CA TYR A 186 -0.08 22.38 -16.50
C TYR A 186 -1.46 21.81 -16.82
N THR A 187 -1.53 20.97 -17.84
CA THR A 187 -2.77 20.29 -18.20
C THR A 187 -2.61 18.87 -17.73
N PRO A 188 -3.40 18.43 -16.75
CA PRO A 188 -3.25 17.09 -16.23
C PRO A 188 -3.73 16.13 -17.32
N VAL A 189 -2.78 15.44 -17.94
CA VAL A 189 -3.05 14.18 -18.62
C VAL A 189 -2.99 13.16 -17.48
N GLU A 190 -4.04 13.10 -16.64
CA GLU A 190 -4.07 12.33 -15.39
C GLU A 190 -3.94 10.81 -15.64
N GLU A 191 -2.79 10.36 -16.13
CA GLU A 191 -2.37 8.98 -15.94
C GLU A 191 -1.84 8.92 -14.50
N ARG A 192 -2.79 8.87 -13.58
CA ARG A 192 -2.54 8.33 -12.24
C ARG A 192 -2.66 6.83 -12.36
N PHE A 193 -1.64 6.11 -11.91
CA PHE A 193 -1.75 4.68 -11.74
C PHE A 193 -2.28 4.42 -10.34
N SER A 194 -3.43 3.76 -10.23
CA SER A 194 -4.03 3.38 -8.95
C SER A 194 -4.52 1.94 -9.03
N ILE A 195 -4.15 1.12 -8.06
CA ILE A 195 -4.53 -0.30 -8.01
C ILE A 195 -4.73 -0.76 -6.57
N ASN A 196 -5.67 -1.70 -6.39
CA ASN A 196 -5.84 -2.43 -5.15
C ASN A 196 -4.93 -3.67 -5.12
N LEU A 197 -4.30 -3.90 -3.98
CA LEU A 197 -3.32 -4.94 -3.75
C LEU A 197 -3.80 -5.89 -2.67
N ASP A 198 -4.18 -7.10 -3.08
CA ASP A 198 -4.46 -8.18 -2.14
C ASP A 198 -3.15 -8.76 -1.60
N THR A 199 -3.03 -8.79 -0.28
CA THR A 199 -1.86 -9.35 0.41
C THR A 199 -2.13 -10.77 0.88
N THR A 200 -1.07 -11.57 0.84
CA THR A 200 -1.07 -12.89 1.44
C THR A 200 -1.07 -12.80 2.96
N ASN A 201 -1.45 -13.89 3.63
CA ASN A 201 -1.40 -13.98 5.09
C ASN A 201 -0.01 -13.65 5.67
N VAL A 202 1.06 -14.03 4.96
CA VAL A 202 2.45 -13.82 5.40
C VAL A 202 2.87 -12.36 5.24
N GLU A 203 2.50 -11.70 4.14
CA GLU A 203 2.83 -10.29 3.89
C GLU A 203 2.22 -9.34 4.93
N ARG A 204 1.07 -9.69 5.50
CA ARG A 204 0.42 -8.92 6.58
C ARG A 204 1.20 -8.91 7.90
N TYR A 205 2.21 -9.77 8.05
CA TYR A 205 3.13 -9.67 9.18
C TYR A 205 4.23 -8.61 8.97
N GLY A 206 4.35 -8.07 7.76
CA GLY A 206 5.29 -6.99 7.48
C GLY A 206 4.83 -5.67 8.08
N SER A 207 5.78 -4.78 8.30
CA SER A 207 5.53 -3.41 8.75
C SER A 207 6.31 -2.38 7.94
N LEU A 208 7.03 -2.82 6.91
CA LEU A 208 7.89 -2.00 6.09
C LEU A 208 7.58 -2.27 4.61
N VAL A 209 7.55 -1.23 3.80
CA VAL A 209 7.51 -1.33 2.34
C VAL A 209 8.77 -0.71 1.77
N GLN A 210 9.46 -1.48 0.94
CA GLN A 210 10.57 -1.00 0.13
C GLN A 210 10.09 -0.78 -1.30
N VAL A 211 10.19 0.45 -1.76
CA VAL A 211 9.97 0.84 -3.14
C VAL A 211 11.29 0.80 -3.87
N ASN A 212 11.35 0.06 -4.98
CA ASN A 212 12.44 0.12 -5.94
C ASN A 212 11.92 0.61 -7.29
N LEU A 213 12.59 1.59 -7.87
CA LEU A 213 12.18 2.25 -9.10
C LEU A 213 13.28 2.17 -10.13
N SER A 214 12.91 1.90 -11.38
CA SER A 214 13.74 2.10 -12.57
C SER A 214 13.02 3.11 -13.47
N ILE A 215 13.64 4.26 -13.68
CA ILE A 215 13.04 5.40 -14.41
C ILE A 215 13.74 5.56 -15.77
N GLY A 216 12.98 5.88 -16.82
CA GLY A 216 13.44 6.33 -18.12
C GLY A 216 13.09 7.81 -18.40
N GLY A 217 13.74 8.41 -19.42
CA GLY A 217 13.32 9.69 -20.02
C GLY A 217 13.66 10.98 -19.23
N ASN A 218 13.44 12.16 -19.84
CA ASN A 218 14.19 13.39 -19.51
C ASN A 218 13.37 14.64 -19.07
N GLU A 219 12.05 14.60 -18.92
CA GLU A 219 11.27 15.81 -18.51
C GLU A 219 10.73 15.74 -17.07
N ARG A 220 11.42 16.39 -16.12
CA ARG A 220 11.21 16.20 -14.67
C ARG A 220 11.11 17.50 -13.88
N ASN A 221 10.16 18.37 -14.24
CA ASN A 221 9.99 19.65 -13.52
C ASN A 221 9.09 19.53 -12.27
N GLY A 222 8.27 18.49 -12.17
CA GLY A 222 7.45 18.15 -10.99
C GLY A 222 7.88 16.82 -10.39
N ASP A 223 7.59 16.57 -9.11
CA ASP A 223 8.00 15.36 -8.39
C ASP A 223 7.19 14.12 -8.82
N LEU A 224 7.82 12.95 -8.76
CA LEU A 224 7.14 11.66 -8.76
C LEU A 224 6.71 11.36 -7.31
N VAL A 225 5.44 11.03 -7.12
CA VAL A 225 4.86 10.70 -5.82
C VAL A 225 4.30 9.29 -5.86
N ILE A 226 4.64 8.47 -4.87
CA ILE A 226 4.10 7.12 -4.68
C ILE A 226 3.49 7.04 -3.29
N LYS A 227 2.23 6.63 -3.24
CA LYS A 227 1.49 6.45 -2.00
C LYS A 227 1.07 5.00 -1.84
N PHE A 228 1.08 4.54 -0.60
CA PHE A 228 0.57 3.25 -0.20
C PHE A 228 -0.45 3.46 0.93
N ASN A 229 -1.68 3.01 0.72
CA ASN A 229 -2.81 3.30 1.62
C ASN A 229 -3.04 4.81 1.86
N GLY A 230 -2.73 5.64 0.86
CA GLY A 230 -2.78 7.10 0.95
C GLY A 230 -1.60 7.76 1.68
N GLU A 231 -0.72 6.98 2.31
CA GLU A 231 0.53 7.50 2.91
C GLU A 231 1.63 7.60 1.85
N GLU A 232 2.32 8.73 1.82
CA GLU A 232 3.46 8.93 0.92
C GLU A 232 4.68 8.10 1.33
N ILE A 233 5.05 7.15 0.48
CA ILE A 233 6.23 6.31 0.68
C ILE A 233 7.41 6.77 -0.16
N TYR A 234 7.17 7.50 -1.26
CA TYR A 234 8.19 8.14 -2.08
C TYR A 234 7.71 9.49 -2.62
N ARG A 235 8.63 10.47 -2.61
CA ARG A 235 8.49 11.75 -3.29
C ARG A 235 9.88 12.22 -3.71
N GLY A 236 10.00 12.64 -4.96
CA GLY A 236 11.20 13.29 -5.45
C GLY A 236 11.30 13.29 -6.96
N ARG A 237 12.41 13.80 -7.48
CA ARG A 237 12.72 13.86 -8.91
C ARG A 237 13.87 12.89 -9.22
N PRO A 238 13.59 11.58 -9.34
CA PRO A 238 14.63 10.61 -9.62
C PRO A 238 15.33 10.96 -10.94
N GLU A 239 16.65 10.84 -10.97
CA GLU A 239 17.44 10.84 -12.21
C GLU A 239 17.23 9.53 -13.01
N GLU A 240 17.83 9.36 -14.19
CA GLU A 240 17.76 8.06 -14.86
C GLU A 240 18.60 7.04 -14.06
N GLY A 241 18.01 5.92 -13.67
CA GLY A 241 18.69 4.94 -12.82
C GLY A 241 17.76 4.14 -11.93
N ILE A 242 18.35 3.51 -10.90
CA ILE A 242 17.66 2.68 -9.91
C ILE A 242 17.60 3.42 -8.58
N TYR A 243 16.40 3.55 -8.02
CA TYR A 243 16.16 4.18 -6.72
C TYR A 243 15.56 3.19 -5.76
N SER A 244 15.93 3.29 -4.48
CA SER A 244 15.37 2.46 -3.42
C SER A 244 15.03 3.31 -2.21
N LYS A 245 13.84 3.12 -1.64
CA LYS A 245 13.40 3.78 -0.42
C LYS A 245 12.58 2.83 0.43
N ILE A 246 12.86 2.80 1.72
CA ILE A 246 12.13 1.99 2.70
C ILE A 246 11.33 2.94 3.60
N LYS A 247 10.09 2.56 3.88
CA LYS A 247 9.19 3.30 4.75
C LYS A 247 8.36 2.33 5.59
N GLU A 248 8.14 2.68 6.84
CA GLU A 248 7.21 1.97 7.73
C GLU A 248 5.78 2.30 7.34
N VAL A 249 4.94 1.27 7.19
CA VAL A 249 3.54 1.38 6.79
C VAL A 249 2.70 0.27 7.41
N ASP A 250 1.39 0.51 7.51
CA ASP A 250 0.40 -0.51 7.88
C ASP A 250 0.03 -1.35 6.66
N ILE A 251 0.30 -2.67 6.71
CA ILE A 251 -0.01 -3.62 5.65
C ILE A 251 -1.32 -4.35 5.96
N ARG A 252 -2.35 -4.02 5.19
CA ARG A 252 -3.71 -4.55 5.34
C ARG A 252 -3.94 -5.75 4.42
N GLU A 253 -5.11 -6.38 4.55
CA GLU A 253 -5.56 -7.42 3.61
C GLU A 253 -5.69 -6.89 2.18
N VAL A 254 -6.32 -5.74 2.03
CA VAL A 254 -6.39 -5.00 0.76
C VAL A 254 -5.72 -3.64 0.97
N ASN A 255 -4.72 -3.34 0.15
CA ASN A 255 -4.00 -2.07 0.18
C ASN A 255 -4.22 -1.30 -1.12
N THR A 256 -4.01 0.00 -1.11
CA THR A 256 -4.01 0.81 -2.33
C THR A 256 -2.60 1.26 -2.66
N LEU A 257 -2.20 1.16 -3.93
CA LEU A 257 -0.98 1.74 -4.45
C LEU A 257 -1.36 2.82 -5.45
N GLU A 258 -0.83 4.02 -5.24
CA GLU A 258 -1.03 5.16 -6.13
C GLU A 258 0.31 5.70 -6.58
N VAL A 259 0.44 5.98 -7.87
CA VAL A 259 1.62 6.60 -8.47
C VAL A 259 1.14 7.78 -9.30
N GLU A 260 1.69 8.96 -9.05
CA GLU A 260 1.31 10.19 -9.72
C GLU A 260 2.51 11.11 -9.95
N ALA A 261 2.39 11.95 -10.98
CA ALA A 261 3.33 13.03 -11.23
C ALA A 261 2.72 14.37 -10.79
N GLU A 262 3.51 15.20 -10.11
CA GLU A 262 3.13 16.58 -9.85
C GLU A 262 3.30 17.45 -11.10
N ALA A 263 2.73 18.66 -11.05
CA ALA A 263 2.73 19.62 -12.15
C ALA A 263 4.12 19.79 -12.78
N GLY A 264 4.23 19.42 -14.06
CA GLY A 264 5.47 19.48 -14.86
C GLY A 264 6.32 18.21 -14.82
N GLY A 265 5.92 17.19 -14.07
CA GLY A 265 6.56 15.87 -14.05
C GLY A 265 6.04 14.99 -15.17
N VAL A 266 6.95 14.34 -15.90
CA VAL A 266 6.64 13.28 -16.87
C VAL A 266 7.58 12.12 -16.61
N TYR A 267 7.02 10.99 -16.16
CA TYR A 267 7.80 9.86 -15.71
C TYR A 267 7.41 8.60 -16.48
N GLU A 268 8.40 8.03 -17.18
CA GLU A 268 8.36 6.67 -17.69
C GLU A 268 9.01 5.75 -16.65
N ILE A 269 8.21 4.99 -15.93
CA ILE A 269 8.67 4.06 -14.91
C ILE A 269 8.77 2.69 -15.57
N ARG A 270 10.00 2.33 -15.99
CA ARG A 270 10.29 1.03 -16.63
C ARG A 270 9.92 -0.13 -15.71
N LYS A 271 10.27 0.00 -14.43
CA LYS A 271 9.96 -1.00 -13.41
C LYS A 271 9.73 -0.36 -12.04
N LEU A 272 8.63 -0.72 -11.39
CA LEU A 272 8.33 -0.43 -10.00
C LEU A 272 8.21 -1.77 -9.27
N THR A 273 9.07 -1.99 -8.28
CA THR A 273 9.02 -3.15 -7.40
C THR A 273 8.66 -2.71 -5.99
N LEU A 274 7.62 -3.27 -5.42
CA LEU A 274 7.28 -3.15 -4.01
C LEU A 274 7.68 -4.44 -3.30
N ALA A 275 8.55 -4.35 -2.31
CA ALA A 275 8.87 -5.46 -1.42
C ALA A 275 8.28 -5.19 -0.04
N PHE A 276 7.50 -6.15 0.47
CA PHE A 276 7.00 -6.15 1.84
C PHE A 276 8.08 -6.75 2.73
N LEU A 277 8.56 -5.99 3.70
CA LEU A 277 9.61 -6.43 4.61
C LEU A 277 9.08 -6.59 6.03
N MET A 278 9.64 -7.59 6.70
CA MET A 278 9.41 -7.83 8.11
C MET A 278 10.05 -6.71 8.95
N GLY A 279 9.32 -6.21 9.93
CA GLY A 279 9.87 -5.33 10.97
C GLY A 279 10.66 -6.10 12.02
N GLN A 280 11.33 -5.42 12.94
CA GLN A 280 11.99 -6.12 14.05
C GLN A 280 10.97 -6.76 14.97
N VAL A 281 11.08 -8.07 15.18
CA VAL A 281 10.24 -8.83 16.11
C VAL A 281 11.15 -9.45 17.15
N ALA A 282 11.00 -9.01 18.40
CA ALA A 282 11.73 -9.59 19.53
C ALA A 282 11.47 -11.10 19.60
N GLU A 283 12.50 -11.86 19.94
CA GLU A 283 12.39 -13.31 20.05
C GLU A 283 11.36 -13.70 21.12
N LYS A 284 10.34 -14.43 20.70
CA LYS A 284 9.28 -14.95 21.55
C LYS A 284 9.48 -16.43 21.78
N THR A 285 9.61 -16.82 23.04
CA THR A 285 9.71 -18.22 23.47
C THR A 285 8.58 -18.56 24.44
N PRO A 286 7.34 -18.78 23.94
CA PRO A 286 6.21 -19.12 24.79
C PRO A 286 6.46 -20.38 25.62
N VAL A 287 5.77 -20.47 26.76
CA VAL A 287 5.89 -21.57 27.71
C VAL A 287 4.52 -22.17 27.97
N MET A 288 4.43 -23.49 27.97
CA MET A 288 3.24 -24.24 28.38
C MET A 288 3.60 -25.17 29.53
N ASN A 289 2.71 -25.26 30.52
CA ASN A 289 2.81 -26.22 31.60
C ASN A 289 1.71 -27.28 31.49
N PHE A 290 2.03 -28.53 31.83
CA PHE A 290 1.06 -29.61 31.89
C PHE A 290 1.47 -30.69 32.90
N ASP A 291 0.48 -31.28 33.56
CA ASP A 291 0.71 -32.29 34.59
C ASP A 291 0.48 -33.71 34.06
N ALA A 292 1.46 -34.62 34.04
CA ALA A 292 1.25 -35.96 33.46
C ALA A 292 1.75 -37.07 34.40
N SER A 293 1.18 -38.26 34.27
CA SER A 293 1.64 -39.43 35.03
C SER A 293 3.02 -39.88 34.53
N PRO A 294 4.07 -39.91 35.39
CA PRO A 294 5.38 -40.39 35.00
C PRO A 294 5.33 -41.81 34.42
N GLY A 295 6.18 -42.11 33.44
CA GLY A 295 6.28 -43.43 32.82
C GLY A 295 5.27 -43.72 31.70
N ARG A 296 4.27 -42.86 31.46
CA ARG A 296 3.41 -42.92 30.26
C ARG A 296 3.90 -41.92 29.21
N SER A 297 3.93 -42.32 27.94
CA SER A 297 4.21 -41.37 26.86
C SER A 297 3.07 -40.38 26.70
N VAL A 298 3.40 -39.17 26.27
CA VAL A 298 2.45 -38.08 26.08
C VAL A 298 2.60 -37.55 24.67
N LYS A 299 1.50 -37.38 23.96
CA LYS A 299 1.50 -36.81 22.61
C LYS A 299 1.22 -35.32 22.68
N ILE A 300 2.13 -34.52 22.13
CA ILE A 300 1.94 -33.09 21.95
C ILE A 300 1.58 -32.85 20.49
N ARG A 301 0.40 -32.29 20.25
CA ARG A 301 -0.04 -31.84 18.93
C ARG A 301 0.06 -30.33 18.85
N VAL A 302 0.71 -29.83 17.81
CA VAL A 302 0.92 -28.40 17.58
C VAL A 302 0.33 -28.00 16.23
N TYR A 303 -0.61 -27.08 16.23
CA TYR A 303 -1.17 -26.49 15.03
C TYR A 303 -0.39 -25.23 14.64
N VAL A 304 0.41 -25.33 13.59
CA VAL A 304 1.11 -24.18 13.00
C VAL A 304 0.15 -23.51 12.02
N LYS A 305 -0.29 -22.29 12.35
CA LYS A 305 -1.17 -21.49 11.49
C LYS A 305 -0.42 -21.04 10.26
N GLU A 306 0.73 -20.41 10.46
CA GLU A 306 1.55 -19.91 9.38
C GLU A 306 3.05 -20.00 9.62
N ARG A 307 3.78 -20.17 8.51
CA ARG A 307 5.24 -20.16 8.46
C ARG A 307 5.68 -18.82 7.90
N ILE A 308 6.06 -17.90 8.79
CA ILE A 308 6.27 -16.49 8.43
C ILE A 308 7.68 -16.31 7.87
N LEU A 309 8.70 -16.77 8.60
CA LEU A 309 10.10 -16.74 8.16
C LEU A 309 10.76 -18.11 8.25
N PRO A 310 11.55 -18.52 7.24
CA PRO A 310 12.38 -19.70 7.34
C PRO A 310 13.53 -19.48 8.33
N PRO A 311 14.10 -20.55 8.91
CA PRO A 311 13.74 -21.96 8.71
C PRO A 311 12.46 -22.37 9.46
N SER A 312 11.65 -23.24 8.84
CA SER A 312 10.39 -23.75 9.43
C SER A 312 10.64 -24.86 10.45
N VAL A 313 11.44 -24.59 11.48
CA VAL A 313 11.77 -25.55 12.54
C VAL A 313 11.12 -25.11 13.84
N LEU A 314 10.46 -26.03 14.54
CA LEU A 314 9.92 -25.79 15.88
C LEU A 314 10.56 -26.75 16.87
N ASN A 315 11.28 -26.19 17.83
CA ASN A 315 11.90 -26.91 18.95
C ASN A 315 10.98 -26.83 20.16
N LEU A 316 10.62 -27.98 20.70
CA LEU A 316 9.90 -28.14 21.96
C LEU A 316 10.91 -28.57 23.01
N VAL A 317 11.36 -27.63 23.82
CA VAL A 317 12.33 -27.90 24.90
C VAL A 317 11.54 -28.27 26.14
N LEU A 318 11.61 -29.55 26.50
CA LEU A 318 11.03 -30.08 27.74
C LEU A 318 12.01 -29.81 28.88
N GLU A 319 11.74 -28.76 29.66
CA GLU A 319 12.64 -28.30 30.71
C GLU A 319 12.78 -29.32 31.85
N SER A 320 11.69 -30.06 32.15
CA SER A 320 11.65 -31.07 33.21
C SER A 320 12.63 -32.23 32.99
N ALA A 321 13.02 -32.48 31.74
CA ALA A 321 13.97 -33.53 31.36
C ALA A 321 15.25 -32.99 30.70
N GLY A 322 15.33 -31.69 30.43
CA GLY A 322 16.44 -31.09 29.66
C GLY A 322 16.56 -31.64 28.23
N LYS A 323 15.47 -32.16 27.66
CA LYS A 323 15.45 -32.73 26.31
C LYS A 323 14.74 -31.81 25.33
N THR A 324 15.23 -31.79 24.10
CA THR A 324 14.63 -31.04 23.00
C THR A 324 14.02 -32.00 21.99
N TYR A 325 12.73 -31.83 21.73
CA TYR A 325 12.02 -32.51 20.66
C TYR A 325 11.89 -31.55 19.48
N VAL A 326 12.28 -31.99 18.29
CA VAL A 326 12.40 -31.12 17.10
C VAL A 326 11.36 -31.51 16.06
N LEU A 327 10.55 -30.54 15.64
CA LEU A 327 9.70 -30.64 14.46
C LEU A 327 10.41 -29.95 13.29
N ASN A 328 10.99 -30.74 12.39
CA ASN A 328 11.70 -30.26 11.21
C ASN A 328 11.32 -31.06 9.95
N PRO A 329 10.60 -30.45 8.98
CA PRO A 329 9.99 -29.13 9.06
C PRO A 329 8.72 -29.17 9.92
N ALA A 330 8.47 -28.10 10.67
CA ALA A 330 7.15 -27.80 11.22
C ALA A 330 6.22 -27.40 10.06
N ARG A 331 5.31 -28.31 9.69
CA ARG A 331 4.38 -28.12 8.57
C ARG A 331 3.24 -27.21 8.99
N GLN A 332 2.68 -26.47 8.04
CA GLN A 332 1.42 -25.77 8.28
C GLN A 332 0.32 -26.80 8.56
N GLY A 333 -0.55 -26.52 9.53
CA GLY A 333 -1.51 -27.47 10.07
C GLY A 333 -1.01 -28.22 11.31
N TRP A 334 -1.60 -29.39 11.57
CA TRP A 334 -1.26 -30.20 12.74
C TRP A 334 0.07 -30.93 12.57
N ASN A 335 0.92 -30.79 13.60
CA ASN A 335 2.15 -31.54 13.79
C ASN A 335 2.03 -32.32 15.09
N GLU A 336 2.64 -33.50 15.18
CA GLU A 336 2.60 -34.34 16.38
C GLU A 336 4.02 -34.71 16.78
N VAL A 337 4.28 -34.69 18.09
CA VAL A 337 5.50 -35.25 18.66
C VAL A 337 5.16 -36.04 19.92
N GLU A 338 5.79 -37.20 20.06
CA GLU A 338 5.62 -38.06 21.22
C GLU A 338 6.77 -37.85 22.21
N ILE A 339 6.42 -37.45 23.43
CA ILE A 339 7.32 -37.38 24.57
C ILE A 339 7.36 -38.78 25.20
N LYS A 340 8.56 -39.36 25.29
CA LYS A 340 8.73 -40.69 25.87
C LYS A 340 8.44 -40.66 27.37
N GLY A 341 7.82 -41.71 27.90
CA GLY A 341 7.44 -41.77 29.32
C GLY A 341 8.59 -41.65 30.32
N GLU A 342 9.83 -41.97 29.91
CA GLU A 342 11.06 -41.76 30.70
C GLU A 342 11.36 -40.26 30.95
N ASP A 343 10.87 -39.39 30.08
CA ASP A 343 11.09 -37.94 30.10
C ASP A 343 9.95 -37.19 30.79
N VAL A 344 8.80 -37.85 30.96
CA VAL A 344 7.60 -37.27 31.57
C VAL A 344 7.73 -37.24 33.09
N ARG A 345 7.54 -36.05 33.68
CA ARG A 345 7.45 -35.83 35.13
C ARG A 345 6.01 -35.52 35.53
N GLU A 346 5.74 -35.45 36.83
CA GLU A 346 4.41 -35.04 37.34
C GLU A 346 4.02 -33.65 36.86
N ARG A 347 4.97 -32.71 36.82
CA ARG A 347 4.82 -31.37 36.24
C ARG A 347 5.83 -31.17 35.14
N ASN A 348 5.36 -30.78 33.97
CA ASN A 348 6.20 -30.56 32.80
C ASN A 348 6.05 -29.14 32.29
N THR A 349 7.14 -28.59 31.80
CA THR A 349 7.20 -27.27 31.19
C THR A 349 7.83 -27.43 29.81
N ILE A 350 7.10 -27.00 28.77
CA ILE A 350 7.58 -26.96 27.39
C ILE A 350 7.82 -25.51 27.00
N LYS A 351 9.05 -25.23 26.56
CA LYS A 351 9.41 -23.99 25.87
C LYS A 351 9.35 -24.20 24.37
N PHE A 352 8.65 -23.31 23.67
CA PHE A 352 8.59 -23.30 22.21
C PHE A 352 9.65 -22.35 21.69
N GLN A 353 10.54 -22.84 20.83
CA GLN A 353 11.61 -22.06 20.23
C GLN A 353 11.66 -22.31 18.73
N SER A 354 11.90 -21.27 17.94
CA SER A 354 12.10 -21.39 16.51
C SER A 354 13.26 -20.50 16.08
N PRO A 355 14.20 -21.01 15.26
CA PRO A 355 15.22 -20.17 14.62
C PRO A 355 14.65 -19.29 13.49
N GLY A 356 13.43 -19.59 13.01
CA GLY A 356 12.66 -18.72 12.13
C GLY A 356 11.56 -17.98 12.90
N LEU A 357 10.49 -17.61 12.20
CA LEU A 357 9.29 -17.03 12.81
C LEU A 357 8.06 -17.82 12.38
N LEU A 358 7.31 -18.32 13.35
CA LEU A 358 6.10 -19.14 13.14
C LEU A 358 4.93 -18.53 13.92
N ASP A 359 3.73 -18.59 13.36
CA ASP A 359 2.48 -18.37 14.11
C ASP A 359 1.92 -19.74 14.51
N VAL A 360 1.99 -20.05 15.80
CA VAL A 360 1.47 -21.28 16.38
C VAL A 360 0.10 -21.00 16.98
N GLY A 361 -0.94 -21.57 16.41
CA GLY A 361 -2.30 -21.33 16.86
C GLY A 361 -2.61 -22.01 18.17
N LYS A 362 -2.60 -23.34 18.14
CA LYS A 362 -3.13 -24.19 19.20
C LYS A 362 -2.16 -25.33 19.50
N VAL A 363 -2.03 -25.67 20.78
CA VAL A 363 -1.30 -26.86 21.23
C VAL A 363 -2.25 -27.73 22.05
N GLU A 364 -2.23 -29.03 21.80
CA GLU A 364 -2.96 -30.05 22.54
C GLU A 364 -1.99 -31.04 23.18
N VAL A 365 -2.25 -31.37 24.44
CA VAL A 365 -1.61 -32.50 25.14
C VAL A 365 -2.62 -33.63 25.18
N VAL A 366 -2.27 -34.78 24.59
CA VAL A 366 -3.08 -36.00 24.57
C VAL A 366 -2.40 -37.06 25.45
N ARG A 367 -3.16 -37.64 26.39
CA ARG A 367 -2.67 -38.48 27.49
C ARG A 367 -3.30 -39.86 27.52
#